data_AF-A0A2G5BH63-F1
#
_entry.id   AF-A0A2G5BH63-F1
#
_cell.length_a   1.000
_cell.length_b   1.000
_cell.length_c   1.000
_cell.angle_alpha   90.00
_cell.angle_beta   90.00
_cell.angle_gamma   90.00
#
_symmetry.space_group_name_H-M   'P 1'
#
loop_
_entity.id
_entity.type
_entity.pdbx_description
1 polymer ?
#
loop_
_entity_poly.entity_id
_entity_poly.type
_entity_poly.pdbx_seq_one_letter_code
_entity_poly.pdbx_strand_id
1 'polypeptide(L)'
;MSTVTPKARPNGQSAEKLQTPEPASTRKRRTHNKQDIQQRNEEQRQAMIENFDLEIEDKIRSMMVQLEADKMDLQLKADCEIAQLPKCVREMPLRKFLQEYGGEVSVAARGTLNLEDQDDALFASLPETPLAIRVRRKAMASK
;
A
#
# COMPACT_ATOMS: atom_id res chain seq x y z
N MET A 1 -48.86 22.62 60.13
CA MET A 1 -48.58 22.39 61.57
C MET A 1 -47.22 23.02 61.83
N SER A 2 -47.12 24.28 62.27
CA SER A 2 -47.12 24.75 63.68
C SER A 2 -46.17 23.89 64.53
N THR A 3 -45.07 24.40 65.09
CA THR A 3 -44.96 25.42 66.16
C THR A 3 -43.57 26.11 66.14
N VAL A 4 -43.44 27.44 66.16
CA VAL A 4 -43.34 28.37 67.31
C VAL A 4 -42.11 28.17 68.23
N THR A 5 -41.32 29.25 68.31
CA THR A 5 -40.11 29.65 69.09
C THR A 5 -40.37 29.75 70.63
N PRO A 6 -39.58 30.39 71.54
CA PRO A 6 -38.26 31.09 71.50
C PRO A 6 -37.32 30.84 72.74
N LYS A 7 -36.10 31.44 72.79
CA LYS A 7 -35.59 32.11 74.03
C LYS A 7 -34.41 33.05 73.76
N ALA A 8 -34.39 34.17 74.51
CA ALA A 8 -33.59 35.37 74.29
C ALA A 8 -32.38 35.50 75.25
N ARG A 9 -31.29 36.13 74.72
CA ARG A 9 -30.41 37.22 75.26
C ARG A 9 -29.65 37.06 76.61
N PRO A 10 -28.71 37.97 76.97
CA PRO A 10 -27.60 38.61 76.24
C PRO A 10 -26.31 38.72 77.13
N ASN A 11 -25.40 39.65 76.80
CA ASN A 11 -24.18 40.13 77.52
C ASN A 11 -22.91 39.31 77.26
N GLY A 12 -21.76 39.90 76.96
CA GLY A 12 -21.34 41.29 76.90
C GLY A 12 -19.81 41.32 76.72
N GLN A 13 -19.25 42.53 76.70
CA GLN A 13 -17.82 42.85 76.78
C GLN A 13 -17.05 42.91 75.45
N SER A 14 -17.12 44.13 74.91
CA SER A 14 -16.03 44.93 74.35
C SER A 14 -14.61 44.46 74.73
N ALA A 15 -13.76 44.25 73.73
CA ALA A 15 -12.32 44.43 73.87
C ALA A 15 -11.72 44.87 72.53
N GLU A 16 -11.19 46.10 72.56
CA GLU A 16 -9.95 46.52 71.90
C GLU A 16 -9.72 46.19 70.42
N LYS A 17 -10.06 47.20 69.61
CA LYS A 17 -9.10 47.92 68.75
C LYS A 17 -7.66 47.36 68.80
N LEU A 18 -7.31 46.50 67.85
CA LEU A 18 -5.94 46.40 67.35
C LEU A 18 -5.96 46.46 65.83
N GLN A 19 -5.58 47.64 65.39
CA GLN A 19 -5.39 48.07 64.02
C GLN A 19 -4.06 47.46 63.55
N THR A 20 -4.12 46.31 62.89
CA THR A 20 -3.00 45.80 62.10
C THR A 20 -3.27 46.13 60.63
N PRO A 21 -2.36 46.84 59.95
CA PRO A 21 -2.53 47.17 58.54
C PRO A 21 -2.45 45.89 57.69
N GLU A 22 -3.38 45.75 56.75
CA GLU A 22 -3.26 44.80 55.65
C GLU A 22 -1.89 44.95 54.97
N PRO A 23 -1.11 43.87 54.79
CA PRO A 23 -0.05 43.89 53.81
C PRO A 23 -0.68 43.79 52.42
N ALA A 24 -0.89 44.94 51.79
CA ALA A 24 -1.07 45.06 50.36
C ALA A 24 0.15 44.46 49.63
N SER A 25 0.12 43.15 49.33
CA SER A 25 1.11 42.51 48.47
C SER A 25 0.56 41.26 47.78
N THR A 26 -0.39 41.46 46.87
CA THR A 26 -0.76 40.46 45.86
C THR A 26 -0.62 41.05 44.46
N ARG A 27 0.57 41.57 44.13
CA ARG A 27 0.88 42.01 42.76
C ARG A 27 2.25 41.54 42.25
N LYS A 28 2.70 40.36 42.68
CA LYS A 28 3.88 39.67 42.11
C LYS A 28 3.69 38.18 41.76
N ARG A 29 2.48 37.62 41.85
CA ARG A 29 2.19 36.22 41.45
C ARG A 29 1.64 36.04 40.03
N ARG A 30 1.34 37.14 39.32
CA ARG A 30 0.62 37.09 38.03
C ARG A 30 1.54 36.95 36.80
N THR A 31 2.85 37.15 36.93
CA THR A 31 3.80 37.11 35.82
C THR A 31 4.46 35.74 35.65
N HIS A 32 4.79 35.02 36.73
CA HIS A 32 5.34 33.65 36.64
C HIS A 32 4.36 32.68 35.99
N ASN A 33 3.08 32.75 36.37
CA ASN A 33 2.04 31.89 35.79
C ASN A 33 1.88 32.07 34.26
N LYS A 34 2.20 33.25 33.70
CA LYS A 34 2.13 33.45 32.24
C LYS A 34 3.29 32.78 31.50
N GLN A 35 4.48 32.77 32.08
CA GLN A 35 5.66 32.13 31.48
C GLN A 35 5.52 30.61 31.52
N ASP A 36 5.02 30.06 32.62
CA ASP A 36 4.79 28.62 32.77
C ASP A 36 3.73 28.11 31.78
N ILE A 37 2.64 28.88 31.60
CA ILE A 37 1.59 28.55 30.61
C ILE A 37 2.15 28.63 29.18
N GLN A 38 2.99 29.62 28.88
CA GLN A 38 3.62 29.74 27.55
C GLN A 38 4.60 28.60 27.26
N GLN A 39 5.42 28.21 28.24
CA GLN A 39 6.34 27.07 28.10
C GLN A 39 5.57 25.77 27.88
N ARG A 40 4.52 25.52 28.67
CA ARG A 40 3.68 24.33 28.49
C ARG A 40 2.99 24.29 27.13
N ASN A 41 2.57 25.44 26.60
CA ASN A 41 1.97 25.51 25.26
C ASN A 41 3.00 25.22 24.17
N GLU A 42 4.25 25.69 24.31
CA GLU A 42 5.31 25.40 23.35
C GLU A 42 5.71 23.92 23.40
N GLU A 43 5.83 23.33 24.60
CA GLU A 43 6.08 21.89 24.77
C GLU A 43 4.97 21.04 24.16
N GLN A 44 3.70 21.42 24.35
CA GLN A 44 2.57 20.74 23.72
C GLN A 44 2.59 20.86 22.19
N ARG A 45 2.92 22.04 21.69
CA ARG A 45 3.06 22.28 20.25
C ARG A 45 4.19 21.45 19.66
N GLN A 46 5.33 21.40 20.33
CA GLN A 46 6.48 20.62 19.92
C GLN A 46 6.15 19.12 19.90
N ALA A 47 5.51 18.60 20.94
CA ALA A 47 5.05 17.21 20.98
C ALA A 47 4.03 16.89 19.87
N MET A 48 3.14 17.83 19.52
CA MET A 48 2.22 17.66 18.39
C MET A 48 2.96 17.58 17.04
N ILE A 49 3.98 18.41 16.84
CA ILE A 49 4.80 18.39 15.62
C ILE A 49 5.55 17.07 15.53
N GLU A 50 6.19 16.62 16.61
CA GLU A 50 6.93 15.35 16.64
C GLU A 50 6.03 14.15 16.33
N ASN A 51 4.81 14.12 16.87
CA ASN A 51 3.84 13.09 16.51
C ASN A 51 3.47 13.13 15.02
N PHE A 52 3.30 14.34 14.46
CA PHE A 52 3.00 14.51 13.05
C PHE A 52 4.14 14.04 12.15
N ASP A 53 5.38 14.33 12.54
CA ASP A 53 6.57 13.87 11.82
C ASP A 53 6.65 12.34 11.82
N LEU A 54 6.38 11.69 12.95
CA LEU A 54 6.30 10.23 13.04
C LEU A 54 5.21 9.65 12.14
N GLU A 55 4.02 10.25 12.10
CA GLU A 55 2.93 9.83 11.22
C GLU A 55 3.30 9.97 9.73
N ILE A 56 3.95 11.07 9.37
CA ILE A 56 4.42 11.30 8.00
C ILE A 56 5.46 10.25 7.62
N GLU A 57 6.43 9.99 8.50
CA GLU A 57 7.44 8.95 8.26
C GLU A 57 6.82 7.57 8.08
N ASP A 58 5.87 7.18 8.93
CA ASP A 58 5.15 5.91 8.81
C ASP A 58 4.37 5.85 7.50
N LYS A 59 3.76 6.96 7.08
CA LYS A 59 3.05 7.03 5.80
C LYS A 59 4.00 6.84 4.62
N ILE A 60 5.16 7.50 4.65
CA ILE A 60 6.20 7.35 3.61
C ILE A 60 6.68 5.89 3.56
N ARG A 61 6.99 5.29 4.72
CA ARG A 61 7.39 3.88 4.81
C ARG A 61 6.33 2.96 4.20
N SER A 62 5.07 3.15 4.56
CA SER A 62 3.95 2.38 4.00
C SER A 62 3.83 2.52 2.48
N MET A 63 3.97 3.75 1.95
CA MET A 63 3.93 3.99 0.51
C MET A 63 5.10 3.34 -0.23
N MET A 64 6.30 3.38 0.34
CA MET A 64 7.47 2.73 -0.24
C MET A 64 7.30 1.20 -0.32
N VAL A 65 6.79 0.59 0.75
CA VAL A 65 6.48 -0.84 0.78
C VAL A 65 5.44 -1.20 -0.29
N GLN A 66 4.39 -0.40 -0.43
CA GLN A 66 3.37 -0.61 -1.45
C GLN A 66 3.96 -0.53 -2.87
N LEU A 67 4.79 0.48 -3.14
CA LEU A 67 5.43 0.63 -4.45
C LEU A 67 6.33 -0.56 -4.80
N GLU A 68 7.08 -1.09 -3.83
CA GLU A 68 7.92 -2.26 -4.07
C GLU A 68 7.08 -3.52 -4.32
N ALA A 69 5.98 -3.68 -3.58
CA ALA A 69 5.02 -4.77 -3.83
C ALA A 69 4.41 -4.67 -5.24
N ASP A 70 3.93 -3.49 -5.64
CA ASP A 70 3.35 -3.26 -6.96
C ASP A 70 4.36 -3.54 -8.08
N LYS A 71 5.62 -3.14 -7.87
CA LYS A 71 6.72 -3.42 -8.80
C LYS A 71 6.98 -4.93 -8.92
N MET A 72 7.05 -5.65 -7.80
CA MET A 72 7.22 -7.11 -7.83
C MET A 72 6.06 -7.81 -8.54
N ASP A 73 4.83 -7.37 -8.29
CA ASP A 73 3.64 -7.91 -8.95
C ASP A 73 3.66 -7.67 -10.46
N LEU A 74 4.07 -6.48 -10.91
CA LEU A 74 4.20 -6.17 -12.33
C LEU A 74 5.31 -6.99 -13.00
N GLN A 75 6.44 -7.16 -12.32
CA GLN A 75 7.53 -8.02 -12.81
C GLN A 75 7.07 -9.46 -12.96
N LEU A 76 6.41 -10.01 -11.93
CA LEU A 76 5.89 -11.37 -11.96
C LEU A 76 4.85 -11.56 -13.09
N LYS A 77 3.95 -10.60 -13.29
CA LYS A 77 2.97 -10.65 -14.39
C LYS A 77 3.66 -10.67 -15.75
N ALA A 78 4.65 -9.81 -15.96
CA ALA A 78 5.42 -9.78 -17.20
C ALA A 78 6.17 -11.10 -17.43
N ASP A 79 6.81 -11.65 -16.41
CA ASP A 79 7.51 -12.93 -16.50
C ASP A 79 6.56 -14.09 -16.82
N CYS A 80 5.37 -14.10 -16.22
CA CYS A 80 4.33 -15.08 -16.53
C CYS A 80 3.84 -14.96 -17.98
N GLU A 81 3.61 -13.75 -18.48
CA GLU A 81 3.22 -13.52 -19.88
C GLU A 81 4.32 -13.99 -20.85
N ILE A 82 5.57 -13.63 -20.58
CA ILE A 82 6.73 -14.05 -21.39
C ILE A 82 6.93 -15.57 -21.36
N ALA A 83 6.68 -16.21 -20.21
CA ALA A 83 6.79 -17.66 -20.07
C ALA A 83 5.75 -18.42 -20.92
N GLN A 84 4.56 -17.83 -21.11
CA GLN A 84 3.49 -18.38 -21.94
C GLN A 84 3.76 -18.23 -23.44
N LEU A 85 4.66 -17.32 -23.84
CA LEU A 85 5.00 -17.13 -25.25
C LEU A 85 5.72 -18.36 -25.84
N PRO A 86 5.40 -18.76 -27.08
CA PRO A 86 6.19 -19.75 -27.80
C PRO A 86 7.67 -19.32 -27.90
N LYS A 87 8.60 -20.27 -27.77
CA LYS A 87 10.05 -20.00 -27.82
C LYS A 87 10.45 -19.21 -29.07
N CYS A 88 9.88 -19.58 -30.22
CA CYS A 88 10.15 -18.92 -31.51
C CYS A 88 9.74 -17.44 -31.53
N VAL A 89 8.69 -17.05 -30.80
CA VAL A 89 8.26 -15.66 -30.68
C VAL A 89 9.09 -14.93 -29.64
N ARG A 90 9.43 -15.58 -28.53
CA ARG A 90 10.23 -14.97 -27.44
C ARG A 90 11.65 -14.60 -27.87
N GLU A 91 12.25 -15.39 -28.75
CA GLU A 91 13.60 -15.13 -29.29
C GLU A 91 13.57 -14.19 -30.51
N MET A 92 12.38 -13.83 -31.01
CA MET A 92 12.25 -12.95 -32.17
C MET A 92 12.66 -11.51 -31.83
N PRO A 93 13.43 -10.83 -32.70
CA PRO A 93 13.70 -9.40 -32.53
C PRO A 93 12.40 -8.60 -32.51
N LEU A 94 12.21 -7.75 -31.48
CA LEU A 94 10.97 -6.98 -31.30
C LEU A 94 10.58 -6.16 -32.54
N ARG A 95 11.57 -5.57 -33.22
CA ARG A 95 11.34 -4.81 -34.46
C ARG A 95 10.71 -5.70 -35.55
N LYS A 96 11.18 -6.94 -35.69
CA LYS A 96 10.64 -7.91 -36.64
C LYS A 96 9.21 -8.31 -36.27
N PHE A 97 8.99 -8.59 -34.99
CA PHE A 97 7.65 -8.92 -34.46
C PHE A 97 6.61 -7.84 -34.76
N LEU A 98 6.98 -6.57 -34.55
CA LEU A 98 6.07 -5.45 -34.80
C LEU A 98 5.90 -5.12 -36.30
N GLN A 99 6.98 -5.18 -37.10
CA GLN A 99 6.95 -4.78 -38.50
C GLN A 99 6.36 -5.84 -39.43
N GLU A 100 6.70 -7.12 -39.23
CA GLU A 100 6.25 -8.21 -40.11
C GLU A 100 4.94 -8.85 -39.63
N TYR A 101 4.71 -8.89 -38.31
CA TYR A 101 3.58 -9.61 -37.71
C TYR A 101 2.60 -8.69 -36.95
N GLY A 102 2.80 -7.37 -37.01
CA GLY A 102 1.89 -6.39 -36.41
C GLY A 102 1.77 -6.45 -34.88
N GLY A 103 2.68 -7.17 -34.20
CA GLY A 103 2.58 -7.40 -32.76
C GLY A 103 1.65 -8.54 -32.36
N GLU A 104 1.18 -9.37 -33.30
CA GLU A 104 0.32 -10.52 -32.99
C GLU A 104 1.12 -11.82 -32.79
N VAL A 105 1.04 -12.39 -31.58
CA VAL A 105 1.74 -13.63 -31.21
C VAL A 105 1.30 -14.84 -32.04
N SER A 106 0.00 -14.94 -32.34
CA SER A 106 -0.59 -16.04 -33.12
C SER A 106 -0.04 -16.08 -34.55
N VAL A 107 0.05 -14.92 -35.20
CA VAL A 107 0.57 -14.77 -36.57
C VAL A 107 2.06 -15.04 -36.61
N ALA A 108 2.82 -14.47 -35.66
CA ALA A 108 4.26 -14.71 -35.54
C ALA A 108 4.59 -16.18 -35.27
N ALA A 109 3.82 -16.86 -34.41
CA ALA A 109 4.00 -18.28 -34.14
C ALA A 109 3.73 -19.14 -35.38
N ARG A 110 2.67 -18.86 -36.14
CA ARG A 110 2.35 -19.62 -37.37
C ARG A 110 3.39 -19.39 -38.47
N GLY A 111 3.80 -18.13 -38.68
CA GLY A 111 4.79 -17.76 -39.70
C GLY A 111 6.20 -18.27 -39.39
N THR A 112 6.55 -18.49 -38.12
CA THR A 112 7.86 -19.06 -37.74
C THR A 112 7.88 -20.58 -37.70
N LEU A 113 6.75 -21.22 -37.42
CA LEU A 113 6.65 -22.68 -37.35
C LEU A 113 6.52 -23.34 -38.74
N ASN A 114 6.45 -22.56 -39.84
CA ASN A 114 6.25 -23.09 -41.20
C ASN A 114 5.20 -24.20 -41.24
N LEU A 115 4.09 -24.01 -40.52
CA LEU A 115 2.96 -24.94 -40.50
C LEU A 115 2.20 -24.99 -41.84
N GLU A 116 2.66 -24.25 -42.85
CA GLU A 116 2.16 -24.35 -44.22
C GLU A 116 2.78 -25.53 -45.02
N ASP A 117 3.87 -26.15 -44.54
CA ASP A 117 4.55 -27.27 -45.25
C ASP A 117 4.68 -28.57 -44.43
N GLN A 118 4.12 -28.65 -43.21
CA GLN A 118 4.40 -29.75 -42.27
C GLN A 118 3.30 -30.81 -42.15
N ASP A 119 2.24 -30.76 -42.95
CA ASP A 119 1.23 -31.83 -42.99
C ASP A 119 1.67 -33.06 -43.81
N ASP A 120 2.69 -32.94 -44.67
CA ASP A 120 3.20 -34.06 -45.48
C ASP A 120 4.39 -34.81 -44.83
N ALA A 121 5.15 -34.17 -43.94
CA ALA A 121 6.34 -34.78 -43.33
C ALA A 121 6.04 -35.60 -42.05
N LEU A 122 4.92 -35.34 -41.37
CA LEU A 122 4.53 -36.04 -40.14
C LEU A 122 4.11 -37.51 -40.37
N PHE A 123 3.79 -37.89 -41.62
CA PHE A 123 3.58 -39.28 -42.01
C PHE A 123 4.86 -39.99 -42.52
N ALA A 124 5.94 -39.26 -42.76
CA ALA A 124 7.20 -39.81 -43.25
C ALA A 124 8.10 -40.33 -42.12
N SER A 125 7.98 -39.77 -40.91
CA SER A 125 8.85 -40.06 -39.76
C SER A 125 8.23 -40.94 -38.66
N LEU A 126 7.06 -41.55 -38.89
CA LEU A 126 6.52 -42.55 -37.97
C LEU A 126 7.42 -43.80 -38.00
N PRO A 127 7.89 -44.31 -36.84
CA PRO A 127 8.66 -45.55 -36.80
C PRO A 127 7.82 -46.68 -37.42
N GLU A 128 8.50 -47.60 -38.14
CA GLU A 128 7.89 -48.74 -38.84
C GLU A 128 7.20 -49.69 -37.87
N THR A 129 6.03 -49.29 -37.41
CA THR A 129 5.12 -50.13 -36.66
C THR A 129 4.20 -50.85 -37.65
N PRO A 130 3.79 -52.11 -37.37
CA PRO A 130 2.97 -52.90 -38.30
C PRO A 130 1.66 -52.21 -38.72
N LEU A 131 1.15 -51.30 -37.89
CA LEU A 131 -0.05 -50.50 -38.16
C LEU A 131 0.18 -49.42 -39.23
N ALA A 132 1.35 -48.77 -39.23
CA ALA A 132 1.68 -47.72 -40.20
C ALA A 132 1.85 -48.26 -41.63
N ILE A 133 2.39 -49.48 -41.78
CA ILE A 133 2.53 -50.18 -43.07
C ILE A 133 1.15 -50.47 -43.69
N ARG A 134 0.16 -50.82 -42.85
CA ARG A 134 -1.19 -51.15 -43.30
C ARG A 134 -1.94 -49.94 -43.88
N VAL A 135 -1.67 -48.75 -43.33
CA VAL A 135 -2.26 -47.49 -43.82
C VAL A 135 -1.60 -47.05 -45.14
N ARG A 136 -0.27 -47.15 -45.27
CA ARG A 136 0.43 -46.83 -46.54
C ARG A 136 -0.03 -47.70 -47.71
N ARG A 137 -0.23 -49.01 -47.51
CA ARG A 137 -0.71 -49.91 -48.57
C ARG A 137 -2.15 -49.60 -48.99
N LYS A 138 -3.00 -49.14 -48.07
CA LYS A 138 -4.39 -48.74 -48.38
C LYS A 138 -4.44 -47.44 -49.19
N ALA A 139 -3.52 -46.51 -48.96
CA ALA A 139 -3.41 -45.27 -49.72
C ALA A 139 -2.84 -45.48 -51.15
N MET A 140 -1.91 -46.43 -51.33
CA MET A 140 -1.32 -46.74 -52.64
C MET A 140 -2.20 -47.61 -53.55
N ALA A 141 -3.17 -48.35 -53.00
CA ALA A 141 -4.08 -49.20 -53.76
C ALA A 141 -5.34 -48.48 -54.28
N SER A 142 -5.45 -47.17 -54.07
CA SER A 142 -6.61 -46.34 -54.46
C SER A 142 -6.29 -45.34 -55.57
N LYS A 143 -5.34 -45.68 -56.46
CA LYS A 143 -5.10 -45.01 -57.75
C LYS A 143 -5.35 -45.99 -58.89
#